data_AF-A0A1F5LZ14-F1
#
_entry.id   AF-A0A1F5LZ14-F1
#
_cell.length_a   1.000
_cell.length_b   1.000
_cell.length_c   1.000
_cell.angle_alpha   90.00
_cell.angle_beta   90.00
_cell.angle_gamma   90.00
#
_symmetry.space_group_name_H-M   'P 1'
#
loop_
_entity.id
_entity.type
_entity.pdbx_description
1 polymer ?
#
loop_
_entity_poly.entity_id
_entity_poly.type
_entity_poly.pdbx_seq_one_letter_code
_entity_poly.pdbx_strand_id
1 'polypeptide(L)'
;MAPESNNHEFPYSLTISLPLPTNRLASSALRTLEVDSELSPFVRRTLSLESPTSEAPSEPKEKKQKQDHDESKSVLKTTYYATTNRMLRVAVNGFMESLGVILGVMAELDVDVLKAEMEG
;
A
#
# COMPACT_ATOMS: atom_id res chain seq x y z
N MET A 1 4.80 3.98 -25.44
CA MET A 1 3.59 3.17 -25.60
C MET A 1 3.19 2.66 -24.22
N ALA A 2 2.32 3.40 -23.53
CA ALA A 2 1.80 3.00 -22.22
C ALA A 2 0.81 1.84 -22.43
N PRO A 3 0.75 0.83 -21.54
CA PRO A 3 -0.27 -0.20 -21.65
C PRO A 3 -1.61 0.45 -21.31
N GLU A 4 -2.48 0.61 -22.31
CA GLU A 4 -3.89 0.89 -22.07
C GLU A 4 -4.46 -0.28 -21.28
N SER A 5 -4.68 -0.06 -19.99
CA SER A 5 -5.29 -1.01 -19.07
C SER A 5 -6.67 -1.36 -19.61
N ASN A 6 -6.88 -2.64 -19.91
CA ASN A 6 -8.16 -3.19 -20.32
C ASN A 6 -9.20 -3.05 -19.18
N ASN A 7 -9.72 -1.84 -18.96
CA ASN A 7 -10.62 -1.46 -17.87
C ASN A 7 -12.00 -2.15 -17.95
N HIS A 8 -12.31 -2.82 -19.06
CA HIS A 8 -13.56 -3.57 -19.21
C HIS A 8 -13.63 -4.84 -18.37
N GLU A 9 -12.50 -5.46 -18.03
CA GLU A 9 -12.49 -6.72 -17.28
C GLU A 9 -12.70 -6.51 -15.78
N PHE A 10 -12.28 -5.35 -15.25
CA PHE A 10 -12.41 -5.01 -13.82
C PHE A 10 -12.97 -3.59 -13.66
N PRO A 11 -14.27 -3.38 -13.92
CA PRO A 11 -14.87 -2.04 -13.98
C PRO A 11 -15.01 -1.34 -12.63
N TYR A 12 -14.87 -2.07 -11.51
CA TYR A 12 -14.99 -1.50 -10.17
C TYR A 12 -13.62 -1.34 -9.54
N SER A 13 -13.33 -0.17 -8.99
CA SER A 13 -12.05 0.12 -8.33
C SER A 13 -12.22 0.82 -7.00
N LEU A 14 -11.31 0.56 -6.06
CA LEU A 14 -11.19 1.28 -4.79
C LEU A 14 -9.71 1.56 -4.51
N THR A 15 -9.39 2.79 -4.12
CA THR A 15 -8.05 3.16 -3.65
C THR A 15 -8.11 3.53 -2.18
N ILE A 16 -7.18 2.99 -1.40
CA ILE A 16 -7.05 3.19 0.04
C ILE A 16 -5.66 3.77 0.28
N SER A 17 -5.61 4.95 0.88
CA SER A 17 -4.36 5.63 1.22
C SER A 17 -4.25 5.71 2.73
N LEU A 18 -3.26 5.03 3.30
CA LEU A 18 -3.01 4.97 4.74
C LEU A 18 -1.69 5.68 5.06
N PRO A 19 -1.73 6.87 5.69
CA PRO A 19 -0.51 7.50 6.21
C PRO A 19 -0.03 6.74 7.44
N LEU A 20 1.26 6.40 7.47
CA LEU A 20 1.93 5.76 8.60
C LEU A 20 2.96 6.73 9.22
N PRO A 21 3.30 6.59 10.52
CA PRO A 21 4.16 7.55 11.21
C PRO A 21 5.57 7.66 10.62
N THR A 22 6.14 6.55 10.15
CA THR A 22 7.50 6.49 9.61
C THR A 22 7.53 5.67 8.32
N ASN A 23 8.52 5.94 7.47
CA ASN A 23 8.74 5.12 6.27
C ASN A 23 9.11 3.67 6.61
N ARG A 24 9.81 3.43 7.72
CA ARG A 24 10.13 2.07 8.19
C ARG A 24 8.86 1.27 8.43
N LEU A 25 7.87 1.85 9.12
CA LEU A 25 6.57 1.20 9.34
C LEU A 25 5.83 0.99 8.02
N ALA A 26 5.85 1.98 7.13
CA ALA A 26 5.21 1.88 5.82
C ALA A 26 5.82 0.78 4.93
N SER A 27 7.13 0.70 4.89
CA SER A 27 7.89 -0.32 4.15
C SER A 27 7.69 -1.71 4.73
N SER A 28 7.64 -1.83 6.06
CA SER A 28 7.35 -3.09 6.73
C SER A 28 5.92 -3.57 6.45
N ALA A 29 4.94 -2.65 6.50
CA ALA A 29 3.55 -2.95 6.17
C ALA A 29 3.42 -3.40 4.70
N LEU A 30 4.02 -2.66 3.77
CA LEU A 30 4.04 -3.00 2.35
C LEU A 30 4.58 -4.42 2.14
N ARG A 31 5.79 -4.71 2.65
CA ARG A 31 6.45 -6.00 2.44
C ARG A 31 5.64 -7.16 3.06
N THR A 32 4.99 -6.93 4.19
CA THR A 32 4.15 -7.95 4.83
C THR A 32 2.90 -8.24 4.00
N LEU A 33 2.27 -7.20 3.45
CA LEU A 33 1.08 -7.32 2.60
C LEU A 33 1.39 -7.86 1.19
N GLU A 34 2.60 -7.66 0.68
CA GLU A 34 3.04 -8.18 -0.63
C GLU A 34 3.18 -9.71 -0.66
N VAL A 35 3.46 -10.34 0.48
CA VAL A 35 3.56 -11.81 0.58
C VAL A 35 2.18 -12.45 0.46
N ASP A 36 1.13 -11.73 0.84
CA ASP A 36 -0.24 -12.16 0.65
C ASP A 36 -0.66 -11.95 -0.81
N SER A 37 -1.02 -13.03 -1.49
CA SER A 37 -1.50 -12.98 -2.87
C SER A 37 -3.01 -12.96 -2.88
N GLU A 38 -3.61 -12.14 -3.75
CA GLU A 38 -5.04 -12.16 -3.97
C GLU A 38 -5.49 -13.56 -4.45
N LEU A 39 -6.33 -14.23 -3.65
CA LEU A 39 -6.78 -15.60 -3.96
C LEU A 39 -7.77 -15.65 -5.14
N SER A 40 -8.43 -14.54 -5.44
CA SER A 40 -9.47 -14.48 -6.46
C SER A 40 -8.92 -13.96 -7.79
N PRO A 41 -9.08 -14.69 -8.92
CA PRO A 41 -8.72 -14.19 -10.24
C PRO A 41 -9.61 -13.00 -10.68
N PHE A 42 -10.72 -12.76 -9.98
CA PHE A 42 -11.67 -11.69 -10.25
C PHE A 42 -11.34 -10.38 -9.53
N VAL A 43 -10.21 -10.34 -8.83
CA VAL A 43 -9.71 -9.16 -8.14
C VAL A 43 -8.23 -8.96 -8.50
N ARG A 44 -7.85 -7.71 -8.73
CA ARG A 44 -6.45 -7.30 -8.90
C ARG A 44 -6.11 -6.28 -7.85
N ARG A 45 -4.97 -6.47 -7.19
CA ARG A 45 -4.46 -5.58 -6.15
C ARG A 45 -3.09 -5.05 -6.55
N THR A 46 -2.87 -3.76 -6.33
CA THR A 46 -1.56 -3.12 -6.44
C THR A 46 -1.26 -2.35 -5.17
N LEU A 47 -0.07 -2.55 -4.61
CA LEU A 47 0.41 -1.81 -3.45
C LEU A 47 1.60 -0.94 -3.83
N SER A 48 1.70 0.24 -3.23
CA SER A 48 2.82 1.17 -3.45
C SER A 48 2.97 2.12 -2.27
N LEU A 49 4.18 2.65 -2.09
CA LEU A 49 4.43 3.72 -1.14
C LEU A 49 4.52 5.07 -1.84
N GLU A 50 3.92 6.09 -1.24
CA GLU A 50 3.92 7.47 -1.70
C GLU A 50 4.47 8.41 -0.60
N SER A 51 5.02 9.55 -1.02
CA SER A 51 5.46 10.62 -0.12
C SER A 51 4.25 11.41 0.40
N PRO A 52 4.26 11.86 1.68
CA PRO A 52 3.21 12.69 2.24
C PRO A 52 3.29 14.12 1.67
N THR A 53 2.79 14.35 0.45
CA THR A 53 2.55 15.69 -0.10
C THR A 53 1.43 15.61 -1.13
N SER A 54 0.43 16.46 -0.93
CA SER A 54 -0.90 16.48 -1.52
C SER A 54 -0.97 16.44 -3.05
N GLU A 55 -2.00 15.75 -3.53
CA GLU A 55 -2.74 15.90 -4.79
C GLU A 55 -2.22 16.92 -5.83
N ALA A 56 -1.63 16.43 -6.94
CA ALA A 56 -1.90 16.92 -8.30
C ALA A 56 -1.37 15.89 -9.34
N PRO A 57 -2.12 15.62 -10.45
CA PRO A 57 -1.76 14.62 -11.45
C PRO A 57 -0.90 15.21 -12.57
N SER A 58 0.33 14.72 -12.77
CA SER A 58 1.08 14.91 -14.03
C SER A 58 2.18 13.86 -14.22
N GLU A 59 1.89 12.90 -15.09
CA GLU A 59 2.81 12.35 -16.11
C GLU A 59 4.03 11.47 -15.73
N PRO A 60 4.44 10.57 -16.66
CA PRO A 60 5.11 9.32 -16.33
C PRO A 60 6.61 9.54 -16.07
N LYS A 61 7.05 9.29 -14.83
CA LYS A 61 8.48 9.14 -14.55
C LYS A 61 8.94 7.77 -15.03
N GLU A 62 9.47 7.79 -16.26
CA GLU A 62 10.36 6.78 -16.81
C GLU A 62 11.48 6.42 -15.81
N LYS A 63 11.88 5.15 -15.89
CA LYS A 63 12.96 4.49 -15.16
C LYS A 63 14.19 5.39 -14.94
N LYS A 64 14.53 5.71 -13.68
CA LYS A 64 15.90 5.61 -13.13
C LYS A 64 16.00 6.04 -11.65
N GLN A 65 16.94 5.38 -10.96
CA GLN A 65 17.50 5.64 -9.63
C GLN A 65 16.68 5.19 -8.41
N LYS A 66 16.76 3.88 -8.15
CA LYS A 66 16.78 3.33 -6.78
C LYS A 66 18.01 3.90 -6.06
N GLN A 67 17.84 4.77 -5.06
CA GLN A 67 18.56 4.61 -3.79
C GLN A 67 18.21 5.61 -2.67
N ASP A 68 17.74 6.84 -2.92
CA ASP A 68 17.58 7.82 -1.79
C ASP A 68 16.16 8.35 -1.53
N HIS A 69 15.18 8.12 -2.40
CA HIS A 69 13.82 8.67 -2.21
C HIS A 69 12.86 7.74 -1.45
N ASP A 70 13.36 6.66 -0.86
CA ASP A 70 12.50 5.69 -0.16
C ASP A 70 12.19 6.15 1.27
N GLU A 71 13.13 6.78 1.98
CA GLU A 71 12.97 7.17 3.39
C GLU A 71 11.84 8.19 3.64
N SER A 72 11.41 8.94 2.63
CA SER A 72 10.33 9.92 2.78
C SER A 72 8.93 9.37 2.45
N LYS A 73 8.80 8.11 2.00
CA LYS A 73 7.49 7.56 1.62
C LYS A 73 6.78 6.93 2.81
N SER A 74 5.88 7.68 3.43
CA SER A 74 5.14 7.20 4.62
C SER A 74 3.70 6.82 4.33
N VAL A 75 3.21 6.98 3.09
CA VAL A 75 1.81 6.67 2.73
C VAL A 75 1.74 5.32 2.02
N LEU A 76 1.05 4.36 2.62
CA LEU A 76 0.74 3.08 1.99
C LEU A 76 -0.52 3.21 1.14
N LYS A 77 -0.36 3.10 -0.18
CA LYS A 77 -1.46 3.13 -1.14
C LYS A 77 -1.75 1.73 -1.65
N THR A 78 -3.01 1.34 -1.55
CA THR A 78 -3.52 0.07 -2.08
C THR A 78 -4.66 0.36 -3.05
N THR A 79 -4.56 -0.13 -4.27
CA THR A 79 -5.61 -0.02 -5.28
C THR A 79 -6.12 -1.40 -5.64
N TYR A 80 -7.43 -1.57 -5.54
CA TYR A 80 -8.17 -2.75 -5.94
C TYR A 80 -8.93 -2.50 -7.22
N TYR A 81 -9.01 -3.53 -8.05
CA TYR A 81 -9.88 -3.62 -9.22
C TYR A 81 -10.64 -4.95 -9.16
N ALA A 82 -11.94 -4.93 -9.42
CA ALA A 82 -12.78 -6.12 -9.33
C ALA A 82 -13.84 -6.17 -10.44
N THR A 83 -14.30 -7.39 -10.75
CA THR A 83 -15.40 -7.62 -11.69
C THR A 83 -16.77 -7.19 -11.14
N THR A 84 -16.95 -7.22 -9.81
CA THR A 84 -18.19 -6.83 -9.14
C THR A 84 -17.91 -6.09 -7.82
N ASN A 85 -18.84 -5.23 -7.40
CA ASN A 85 -18.82 -4.61 -6.07
C ASN A 85 -18.78 -5.65 -4.93
N ARG A 86 -19.42 -6.81 -5.12
CA ARG A 86 -19.41 -7.88 -4.13
C ARG A 86 -18.00 -8.42 -3.91
N MET A 87 -17.27 -8.66 -5.00
CA MET A 87 -15.90 -9.17 -4.93
C MET A 87 -14.95 -8.13 -4.33
N LEU A 88 -15.12 -6.85 -4.71
CA LEU A 88 -14.38 -5.74 -4.12
C LEU A 88 -14.56 -5.67 -2.60
N ARG A 89 -15.79 -5.80 -2.11
CA ARG A 89 -16.08 -5.83 -0.66
C ARG A 89 -15.40 -6.99 0.05
N VAL A 90 -15.45 -8.19 -0.52
CA VAL A 90 -14.84 -9.38 0.10
C VAL A 90 -13.32 -9.22 0.20
N ALA A 91 -12.66 -8.78 -0.88
CA ALA A 91 -11.21 -8.57 -0.89
C ALA A 91 -10.77 -7.47 0.08
N VAL A 92 -11.49 -6.34 0.10
CA VAL A 92 -11.16 -5.20 0.98
C VAL A 92 -11.38 -5.54 2.46
N ASN A 93 -12.39 -6.34 2.80
CA ASN A 93 -12.60 -6.79 4.18
C ASN A 93 -11.42 -7.65 4.68
N GLY A 94 -11.02 -8.67 3.91
CA GLY A 94 -9.89 -9.52 4.30
C GLY A 94 -8.56 -8.75 4.38
N PHE A 95 -8.39 -7.74 3.52
CA PHE A 95 -7.27 -6.82 3.60
C PHE A 95 -7.27 -5.98 4.87
N MET A 96 -8.42 -5.43 5.26
CA MET A 96 -8.54 -4.63 6.50
C MET A 96 -8.30 -5.46 7.75
N GLU A 97 -8.73 -6.72 7.76
CA GLU A 97 -8.40 -7.68 8.83
C GLU A 97 -6.89 -7.89 8.93
N SER A 98 -6.23 -8.19 7.80
CA SER A 98 -4.77 -8.38 7.74
C SER A 98 -4.01 -7.12 8.15
N LEU A 99 -4.44 -5.95 7.67
CA LEU A 99 -3.86 -4.67 8.02
C LEU A 99 -4.00 -4.38 9.53
N GLY A 100 -5.16 -4.67 10.13
CA GLY A 100 -5.38 -4.51 11.56
C GLY A 100 -4.42 -5.35 12.40
N VAL A 101 -4.16 -6.60 12.00
CA VAL A 101 -3.17 -7.46 12.66
C VAL A 101 -1.77 -6.87 12.56
N ILE A 102 -1.35 -6.44 11.37
CA ILE A 102 -0.03 -5.85 11.15
C ILE A 102 0.16 -4.59 12.01
N LEU A 103 -0.82 -3.70 12.03
CA LEU A 103 -0.76 -2.47 12.82
C LEU A 103 -0.77 -2.76 14.34
N GLY A 104 -1.52 -3.77 14.79
CA GLY A 104 -1.50 -4.22 16.19
C GLY A 104 -0.11 -4.73 16.59
N VAL A 105 0.48 -5.59 15.77
CA VAL A 105 1.85 -6.11 15.99
C VAL A 105 2.87 -4.98 15.97
N MET A 106 2.76 -4.02 15.06
CA MET A 106 3.62 -2.84 15.03
C MET A 106 3.48 -2.01 16.30
N ALA A 107 2.27 -1.79 16.80
CA ALA A 107 2.05 -1.04 18.02
C ALA A 107 2.62 -1.74 19.27
N GLU A 108 2.56 -3.07 19.34
CA GLU A 108 3.05 -3.85 20.48
C GLU A 108 4.57 -4.09 20.45
N LEU A 109 5.17 -4.24 19.26
CA LEU A 109 6.58 -4.55 19.11
C LEU A 109 7.47 -3.32 18.89
N ASP A 110 6.94 -2.20 18.41
CA ASP A 110 7.73 -0.98 18.13
C ASP A 110 7.88 -0.06 19.36
N VAL A 111 7.76 -0.63 20.57
CA VAL A 111 7.88 0.09 21.85
C VAL A 111 9.33 0.50 22.16
N ASP A 112 10.32 -0.14 21.54
CA ASP A 112 11.75 0.06 21.83
C ASP A 112 12.54 0.85 20.76
N VAL A 113 11.94 1.20 19.61
CA VAL A 113 12.59 2.12 18.65
C VAL A 113 12.52 3.57 19.11
N LEU A 114 11.48 3.95 19.86
CA LEU A 114 11.38 5.27 20.50
C LEU A 114 12.44 5.49 21.60
N LYS A 115 12.92 4.44 22.26
CA LYS A 115 13.97 4.58 23.29
C LYS A 115 15.36 4.71 22.68
N ALA A 116 15.64 4.00 21.59
CA ALA A 116 16.96 4.01 20.95
C ALA A 116 17.26 5.33 20.20
N GLU A 117 16.24 6.05 19.71
CA GLU A 117 16.42 7.35 19.05
C GLU A 117 16.46 8.55 20.03
N MET A 118 16.08 8.37 21.30
CA MET A 118 16.15 9.42 22.33
C MET A 118 17.46 9.41 23.14
N GLU A 119 18.28 8.37 23.01
CA GLU A 119 19.56 8.20 23.72
C GLU A 119 20.79 8.27 22.81
N GLY A 120 20.62 8.59 21.52
CA GLY A 120 21.68 8.71 20.50
C GLY A 120 22.04 10.14 20.12
#